data_AF-A0A3G2T5Q8-F1
#
_entry.id   AF-A0A3G2T5Q8-F1
#
_cell.length_a   1.000
_cell.length_b   1.000
_cell.length_c   1.000
_cell.angle_alpha   90.00
_cell.angle_beta   90.00
_cell.angle_gamma   90.00
#
_symmetry.space_group_name_H-M   'P 1'
#
loop_
_entity.id
_entity.type
_entity.pdbx_description
1 polymer ?
#
loop_
_entity_poly.entity_id
_entity_poly.type
_entity_poly.pdbx_seq_one_letter_code
_entity_poly.pdbx_strand_id
1 'polypeptide(L)'
;MPIFDSQSAEKINHQIENLDWEQITQQMHDRGYSIIQNFLSDDFCDLIKSHYDTENLYRKTVNMQRYRFGLGEYKYFNYPLPNLIQLIRTQFYSHLVPIANAWFRVLKIDQQFPHIHAELLTQCQLDGQEKATVLILKYQQHGFNTLHQDLYGGVYFPIQVVIFLSQENVDFTGGEFVFNEQTPRAQSKAIVLKPNKGDVLIFTTQFRPVKGTHGYYRVNMKHGVSEIHSGERYTLGIIFHDAVS
;
A
#
# COMPACT_ATOMS: atom_id res chain seq x y z
N MET A 1 16.13 -6.15 -11.73
CA MET A 1 16.09 -5.03 -10.78
C MET A 1 17.38 -5.01 -9.99
N PRO A 2 17.83 -3.85 -9.47
CA PRO A 2 19.08 -3.75 -8.75
C PRO A 2 19.04 -4.68 -7.55
N ILE A 3 20.05 -5.52 -7.45
CA ILE A 3 20.45 -6.07 -6.17
C ILE A 3 21.15 -4.90 -5.49
N PHE A 4 20.52 -4.35 -4.45
CA PHE A 4 21.19 -3.35 -3.61
C PHE A 4 22.41 -3.98 -2.96
N ASP A 5 23.51 -3.23 -2.92
CA ASP A 5 24.62 -3.56 -2.05
C ASP A 5 24.18 -3.55 -0.58
N SER A 6 24.96 -4.23 0.27
CA SER A 6 24.64 -4.36 1.70
C SER A 6 24.51 -3.00 2.39
N GLN A 7 25.33 -2.01 1.99
CA GLN A 7 25.33 -0.68 2.58
C GLN A 7 24.03 0.07 2.33
N SER A 8 23.50 -0.01 1.11
CA SER A 8 22.25 0.64 0.73
C SER A 8 21.05 -0.06 1.37
N ALA A 9 21.09 -1.39 1.49
CA ALA A 9 20.09 -2.16 2.22
C ALA A 9 20.08 -1.79 3.72
N GLU A 10 21.26 -1.71 4.35
CA GLU A 10 21.41 -1.27 5.74
C GLU A 10 20.90 0.15 5.95
N LYS A 11 21.20 1.08 5.04
CA LYS A 11 20.71 2.46 5.11
C LYS A 11 19.18 2.53 5.10
N ILE A 12 18.53 1.79 4.20
CA ILE A 12 17.05 1.75 4.15
C ILE A 12 16.50 1.10 5.41
N ASN A 13 17.10 0.00 5.88
CA ASN A 13 16.67 -0.65 7.11
C ASN A 13 16.74 0.30 8.31
N HIS A 14 17.89 0.97 8.50
CA HIS A 14 18.10 1.96 9.54
C HIS A 14 17.12 3.13 9.41
N GLN A 15 16.80 3.56 8.19
CA GLN A 15 15.82 4.61 7.97
C GLN A 15 14.42 4.20 8.43
N ILE A 16 14.00 2.94 8.18
CA ILE A 16 12.72 2.39 8.66
C ILE A 16 12.71 2.29 10.19
N GLU A 17 13.79 1.78 10.80
CA GLU A 17 13.92 1.63 12.25
C GLU A 17 13.81 2.96 13.01
N ASN A 18 14.31 4.05 12.41
CA ASN A 18 14.31 5.39 13.01
C ASN A 18 13.09 6.25 12.65
N LEU A 19 12.09 5.70 11.96
CA LEU A 19 10.82 6.41 11.79
C LEU A 19 10.14 6.61 13.15
N ASP A 20 9.39 7.71 13.27
CA ASP A 20 8.54 7.95 14.43
C ASP A 20 7.30 7.04 14.38
N TRP A 21 7.51 5.77 14.73
CA TRP A 21 6.47 4.75 14.74
C TRP A 21 5.36 5.02 15.75
N GLU A 22 5.64 5.78 16.80
CA GLU A 22 4.62 6.24 17.74
C GLU A 22 3.66 7.21 17.04
N GLN A 23 4.20 8.23 16.37
CA GLN A 23 3.39 9.17 15.58
C GLN A 23 2.65 8.47 14.44
N ILE A 24 3.31 7.57 13.70
CA ILE A 24 2.68 6.80 12.63
C ILE A 24 1.51 5.98 13.19
N THR A 25 1.71 5.30 14.32
CA THR A 25 0.67 4.52 15.00
C THR A 25 -0.51 5.38 15.40
N GLN A 26 -0.26 6.53 16.02
CA GLN A 26 -1.32 7.46 16.42
C GLN A 26 -2.10 7.97 15.22
N GLN A 27 -1.42 8.35 14.14
CA GLN A 27 -2.05 8.77 12.89
C GLN A 27 -2.88 7.64 12.27
N MET A 28 -2.38 6.40 12.26
CA MET A 28 -3.16 5.26 11.78
C MET A 28 -4.45 5.09 12.61
N HIS A 29 -4.39 5.19 13.94
CA HIS A 29 -5.61 5.15 14.78
C HIS A 29 -6.58 6.30 14.49
N ASP A 30 -6.08 7.53 14.36
CA ASP A 30 -6.91 8.73 14.26
C ASP A 30 -7.57 8.91 12.90
N ARG A 31 -6.86 8.56 11.82
CA ARG A 31 -7.29 8.85 10.44
C ARG A 31 -7.28 7.64 9.51
N GLY A 32 -6.69 6.50 9.90
CA GLY A 32 -6.61 5.29 9.08
C GLY A 32 -5.51 5.34 8.01
N TYR A 33 -4.66 6.37 8.01
CA TYR A 33 -3.51 6.49 7.13
C TYR A 33 -2.36 7.28 7.77
N SER A 34 -1.15 7.17 7.23
CA SER A 34 0.02 7.95 7.58
C SER A 34 0.88 8.24 6.36
N ILE A 35 1.54 9.40 6.31
CA ILE A 35 2.47 9.77 5.23
C ILE A 35 3.86 9.93 5.85
N ILE A 36 4.83 9.21 5.29
CA ILE A 36 6.26 9.39 5.56
C ILE A 36 6.84 10.16 4.38
N GLN A 37 7.41 11.33 4.65
CA GLN A 37 7.94 12.19 3.61
C GLN A 37 9.38 11.82 3.25
N ASN A 38 9.76 12.01 1.99
CA ASN A 38 11.14 11.87 1.49
C ASN A 38 11.79 10.53 1.87
N PHE A 39 11.02 9.44 1.81
CA PHE A 39 11.52 8.13 2.24
C PHE A 39 12.47 7.52 1.22
N LEU A 40 12.06 7.50 -0.06
CA LEU A 40 12.87 6.96 -1.13
C LEU A 40 13.49 8.11 -1.96
N SER A 41 14.76 8.00 -2.34
CA SER A 41 15.38 9.02 -3.19
C SER A 41 14.79 9.01 -4.61
N ASP A 42 14.93 10.14 -5.31
CA ASP A 42 14.49 10.27 -6.70
C ASP A 42 15.13 9.22 -7.62
N ASP A 43 16.44 8.99 -7.45
CA ASP A 43 17.18 8.00 -8.23
C ASP A 43 16.59 6.59 -8.08
N PHE A 44 16.20 6.20 -6.86
CA PHE A 44 15.57 4.90 -6.65
C PHE A 44 14.15 4.84 -7.19
N CYS A 45 13.39 5.93 -7.08
CA CYS A 45 12.07 6.01 -7.70
C CYS A 45 12.15 5.83 -9.22
N ASP A 46 13.10 6.51 -9.88
CA ASP A 46 13.29 6.43 -11.33
C ASP A 46 13.83 5.06 -11.76
N LEU A 47 14.71 4.46 -10.95
CA LEU A 47 15.22 3.11 -11.18
C LEU A 47 14.11 2.04 -11.08
N ILE A 48 13.16 2.21 -10.15
CA ILE A 48 11.98 1.33 -10.08
C ILE A 48 11.11 1.53 -11.33
N LYS A 49 10.86 2.79 -11.73
CA LYS A 49 10.07 3.12 -12.93
C LYS A 49 10.70 2.58 -14.21
N SER A 50 12.02 2.68 -14.37
CA SER A 50 12.71 2.24 -15.59
C SER A 50 12.59 0.73 -15.84
N HIS A 51 12.23 -0.05 -14.81
CA HIS A 51 11.99 -1.48 -14.93
C HIS A 51 10.53 -1.86 -15.22
N TYR A 52 9.63 -0.89 -15.38
CA TYR A 52 8.19 -1.14 -15.60
C TYR A 52 7.91 -2.10 -16.78
N ASP A 53 8.71 -2.06 -17.84
CA ASP A 53 8.55 -2.89 -19.04
C ASP A 53 9.44 -4.15 -19.05
N THR A 54 10.07 -4.49 -17.92
CA THR A 54 10.84 -5.74 -17.80
C THR A 54 9.91 -6.95 -17.62
N GLU A 55 9.54 -7.64 -18.69
CA GLU A 55 8.52 -8.72 -18.66
C GLU A 55 8.76 -9.79 -17.58
N ASN A 56 9.99 -10.31 -17.47
CA ASN A 56 10.33 -11.38 -16.51
C ASN A 56 10.25 -10.97 -15.03
N LEU A 57 10.09 -9.67 -14.74
CA LEU A 57 9.94 -9.15 -13.39
C LEU A 57 8.51 -9.33 -12.85
N TYR A 58 7.54 -9.49 -13.76
CA TYR A 58 6.13 -9.47 -13.43
C TYR A 58 5.48 -10.81 -13.74
N ARG A 59 4.68 -11.31 -12.79
CA ARG A 59 3.91 -12.55 -12.98
C ARG A 59 2.59 -12.32 -13.73
N LYS A 60 2.08 -11.08 -13.71
CA LYS A 60 0.74 -10.74 -14.23
C LYS A 60 0.63 -9.25 -14.47
N THR A 61 0.10 -8.89 -15.63
CA THR A 61 -0.33 -7.53 -15.97
C THR A 61 -1.85 -7.46 -15.95
N VAL A 62 -2.40 -6.45 -15.30
CA VAL A 62 -3.84 -6.20 -15.22
C VAL A 62 -4.16 -4.87 -15.88
N ASN A 63 -4.93 -4.94 -16.95
CA ASN A 63 -5.57 -3.78 -17.57
C ASN A 63 -6.87 -3.48 -16.82
N MET A 64 -6.91 -2.35 -16.11
CA MET A 64 -7.99 -2.03 -15.15
C MET A 64 -9.36 -1.86 -15.81
N GLN A 65 -9.39 -1.42 -17.07
CA GLN A 65 -10.63 -1.22 -17.84
C GLN A 65 -11.41 -2.53 -17.98
N ARG A 66 -10.70 -3.65 -18.17
CA ARG A 66 -11.32 -4.98 -18.30
C ARG A 66 -12.10 -5.40 -17.06
N TYR A 67 -11.71 -4.90 -15.89
CA TYR A 67 -12.30 -5.25 -14.60
C TYR A 67 -13.16 -4.13 -14.00
N ARG A 68 -13.38 -3.02 -14.75
CA ARG A 68 -14.12 -1.83 -14.31
C ARG A 68 -13.57 -1.20 -13.03
N PHE A 69 -12.27 -1.34 -12.78
CA PHE A 69 -11.59 -0.70 -11.64
C PHE A 69 -11.15 0.74 -11.94
N GLY A 70 -11.25 1.15 -13.21
CA GLY A 70 -10.88 2.47 -13.68
C GLY A 70 -10.16 2.38 -15.02
N LEU A 71 -9.31 3.37 -15.29
CA LEU A 71 -8.51 3.46 -16.50
C LEU A 71 -7.03 3.49 -16.11
N GLY A 72 -6.29 2.42 -16.43
CA GLY A 72 -4.89 2.29 -16.02
C GLY A 72 -4.40 0.85 -16.11
N GLU A 73 -3.15 0.64 -15.71
CA GLU A 73 -2.51 -0.67 -15.70
C GLU A 73 -1.76 -0.89 -14.39
N TYR A 74 -1.79 -2.11 -13.87
CA TYR A 74 -0.87 -2.52 -12.82
C TYR A 74 -0.26 -3.89 -13.10
N LYS A 75 0.98 -4.08 -12.66
CA LYS A 75 1.75 -5.32 -12.85
C LYS A 75 2.15 -5.88 -11.48
N TYR A 76 1.79 -7.13 -11.19
CA TYR A 76 2.25 -7.83 -10.00
C TYR A 76 3.66 -8.35 -10.20
N PHE A 77 4.55 -8.08 -9.27
CA PHE A 77 5.90 -8.65 -9.27
C PHE A 77 5.84 -10.17 -9.10
N ASN A 78 6.80 -10.87 -9.69
CA ASN A 78 6.99 -12.31 -9.46
C ASN A 78 7.95 -12.55 -8.28
N TYR A 79 7.92 -13.75 -7.72
CA TYR A 79 8.98 -14.20 -6.82
C TYR A 79 10.21 -14.69 -7.61
N PRO A 80 11.44 -14.56 -7.06
CA PRO A 80 11.77 -13.76 -5.88
C PRO A 80 11.55 -12.26 -6.13
N LEU A 81 11.11 -11.54 -5.10
CA LEU A 81 10.99 -10.09 -5.19
C LEU A 81 12.37 -9.45 -5.31
N PRO A 82 12.49 -8.30 -6.00
CA PRO A 82 13.65 -7.43 -5.90
C PRO A 82 14.02 -7.16 -4.44
N ASN A 83 15.30 -7.25 -4.10
CA ASN A 83 15.73 -7.30 -2.70
C ASN A 83 15.31 -6.07 -1.88
N LEU A 84 15.33 -4.85 -2.43
CA LEU A 84 14.82 -3.66 -1.74
C LEU A 84 13.31 -3.76 -1.48
N ILE A 85 12.53 -4.19 -2.47
CA ILE A 85 11.08 -4.33 -2.32
C ILE A 85 10.78 -5.38 -1.24
N GLN A 86 11.52 -6.49 -1.23
CA GLN A 86 11.41 -7.51 -0.20
C GLN A 86 11.79 -6.97 1.19
N LEU A 87 12.88 -6.20 1.30
CA LEU A 87 13.32 -5.57 2.55
C LEU A 87 12.23 -4.64 3.09
N ILE A 88 11.74 -3.70 2.29
CA ILE A 88 10.69 -2.76 2.69
C ILE A 88 9.43 -3.52 3.11
N ARG A 89 8.98 -4.51 2.32
CA ARG A 89 7.80 -5.33 2.64
C ARG A 89 7.96 -6.05 3.98
N THR A 90 9.13 -6.64 4.26
CA THR A 90 9.36 -7.34 5.53
C THR A 90 9.49 -6.38 6.70
N GLN A 91 10.20 -5.27 6.55
CA GLN A 91 10.47 -4.34 7.65
C GLN A 91 9.26 -3.49 8.01
N PHE A 92 8.48 -2.99 7.05
CA PHE A 92 7.24 -2.29 7.38
C PHE A 92 6.25 -3.21 8.11
N TYR A 93 6.19 -4.50 7.74
CA TYR A 93 5.26 -5.43 8.36
C TYR A 93 5.44 -5.53 9.89
N SER A 94 6.70 -5.64 10.36
CA SER A 94 7.01 -5.81 11.79
C SER A 94 6.52 -4.64 12.64
N HIS A 95 6.51 -3.44 12.08
CA HIS A 95 6.02 -2.24 12.75
C HIS A 95 4.51 -2.00 12.58
N LEU A 96 3.90 -2.52 11.52
CA LEU A 96 2.46 -2.36 11.25
C LEU A 96 1.61 -3.43 11.94
N VAL A 97 2.17 -4.60 12.23
CA VAL A 97 1.41 -5.70 12.85
C VAL A 97 0.86 -5.38 14.25
N PRO A 98 1.53 -4.62 15.14
CA PRO A 98 0.93 -4.20 16.41
C PRO A 98 -0.33 -3.34 16.19
N ILE A 99 -0.33 -2.47 15.17
CA ILE A 99 -1.48 -1.62 14.83
C ILE A 99 -2.67 -2.48 14.38
N ALA A 100 -2.43 -3.40 13.44
CA ALA A 100 -3.45 -4.31 12.93
C ALA A 100 -4.07 -5.17 14.05
N ASN A 101 -3.22 -5.76 14.90
CA ASN A 101 -3.67 -6.57 16.04
C ASN A 101 -4.42 -5.74 17.09
N ALA A 102 -4.01 -4.49 17.34
CA ALA A 102 -4.74 -3.59 18.22
C ALA A 102 -6.14 -3.28 17.67
N TRP A 103 -6.25 -3.02 16.36
CA TRP A 103 -7.53 -2.77 15.71
C TRP A 103 -8.47 -3.95 15.80
N PHE A 104 -7.98 -5.15 15.52
CA PHE A 104 -8.81 -6.37 15.55
C PHE A 104 -9.27 -6.68 16.98
N ARG A 105 -8.39 -6.48 17.97
CA ARG A 105 -8.73 -6.64 19.39
C ARG A 105 -9.86 -5.71 19.83
N VAL A 106 -9.76 -4.40 19.58
CA VAL A 106 -10.80 -3.45 20.03
C VAL A 106 -12.13 -3.64 19.29
N LEU A 107 -12.09 -4.21 18.08
CA LEU A 107 -13.26 -4.57 17.29
C LEU A 107 -13.77 -6.00 17.55
N LYS A 108 -13.12 -6.76 18.45
CA LYS A 108 -13.46 -8.14 18.79
C LYS A 108 -13.50 -9.07 17.58
N ILE A 109 -12.54 -8.89 16.67
CA ILE A 109 -12.33 -9.77 15.52
C ILE A 109 -11.39 -10.89 15.97
N ASP A 110 -11.83 -12.13 15.83
CA ASP A 110 -11.07 -13.33 16.26
C ASP A 110 -10.03 -13.74 15.21
N GLN A 111 -9.04 -12.86 15.02
CA GLN A 111 -7.90 -13.09 14.14
C GLN A 111 -6.70 -12.31 14.69
N GLN A 112 -5.54 -12.97 14.71
CA GLN A 112 -4.28 -12.37 15.14
C GLN A 112 -3.21 -12.63 14.08
N PHE A 113 -2.48 -11.57 13.74
CA PHE A 113 -1.38 -11.62 12.80
C PHE A 113 -0.06 -11.93 13.52
N PRO A 114 0.79 -12.80 12.95
CA PRO A 114 2.09 -13.15 13.54
C PRO A 114 3.05 -11.96 13.54
N HIS A 115 4.00 -11.91 14.47
CA HIS A 115 4.94 -10.80 14.55
C HIS A 115 5.97 -10.77 13.41
N ILE A 116 6.20 -11.93 12.76
CA ILE A 116 7.21 -12.12 11.72
C ILE A 116 6.52 -12.26 10.37
N HIS A 117 6.95 -11.47 9.37
CA HIS A 117 6.34 -11.45 8.04
C HIS A 117 6.37 -12.83 7.36
N ALA A 118 7.47 -13.57 7.52
CA ALA A 118 7.59 -14.92 6.97
C ALA A 118 6.51 -15.89 7.50
N GLU A 119 6.08 -15.75 8.76
CA GLU A 119 5.01 -16.57 9.34
C GLU A 119 3.65 -16.22 8.73
N LEU A 120 3.40 -14.94 8.41
CA LEU A 120 2.19 -14.55 7.66
C LEU A 120 2.20 -15.19 6.26
N LEU A 121 3.34 -15.21 5.58
CA LEU A 121 3.46 -15.85 4.27
C LEU A 121 3.27 -17.37 4.38
N THR A 122 3.74 -18.02 5.44
CA THR A 122 3.43 -19.43 5.71
C THR A 122 1.93 -19.64 5.91
N GLN A 123 1.23 -18.76 6.63
CA GLN A 123 -0.23 -18.83 6.74
C GLN A 123 -0.91 -18.68 5.38
N CYS A 124 -0.43 -17.77 4.52
CA CYS A 124 -0.92 -17.63 3.16
C CYS A 124 -0.73 -18.92 2.36
N GLN A 125 0.47 -19.52 2.40
CA GLN A 125 0.76 -20.77 1.69
C GLN A 125 -0.15 -21.91 2.14
N LEU A 126 -0.41 -22.04 3.45
CA LEU A 126 -1.35 -23.03 3.99
C LEU A 126 -2.80 -22.82 3.49
N ASP A 127 -3.16 -21.60 3.12
CA ASP A 127 -4.46 -21.22 2.53
C ASP A 127 -4.44 -21.21 0.98
N GLY A 128 -3.37 -21.70 0.35
CA GLY A 128 -3.20 -21.72 -1.11
C GLY A 128 -2.88 -20.35 -1.74
N GLN A 129 -2.51 -19.37 -0.93
CA GLN A 129 -2.06 -18.05 -1.36
C GLN A 129 -0.53 -18.02 -1.49
N GLU A 130 -0.02 -18.25 -2.70
CA GLU A 130 1.43 -18.36 -2.97
C GLU A 130 1.98 -17.28 -3.92
N LYS A 131 1.12 -16.38 -4.41
CA LYS A 131 1.50 -15.39 -5.42
C LYS A 131 1.76 -14.04 -4.76
N ALA A 132 2.95 -13.47 -5.01
CA ALA A 132 3.31 -12.14 -4.53
C ALA A 132 2.26 -11.10 -4.94
N THR A 133 1.94 -10.20 -4.02
CA THR A 133 0.93 -9.15 -4.20
C THR A 133 1.53 -7.75 -4.34
N VAL A 134 2.84 -7.60 -4.19
CA VAL A 134 3.54 -6.36 -4.53
C VAL A 134 3.33 -6.05 -6.01
N LEU A 135 2.99 -4.80 -6.32
CA LEU A 135 2.61 -4.39 -7.66
C LEU A 135 3.09 -2.97 -7.98
N ILE A 136 3.30 -2.68 -9.26
CA ILE A 136 3.53 -1.31 -9.75
C ILE A 136 2.30 -0.88 -10.56
N LEU A 137 1.78 0.32 -10.29
CA LEU A 137 0.67 0.91 -11.03
C LEU A 137 1.19 2.02 -11.95
N LYS A 138 0.57 2.13 -13.12
CA LYS A 138 0.75 3.20 -14.10
C LYS A 138 -0.63 3.76 -14.48
N TYR A 139 -0.77 5.06 -14.33
CA TYR A 139 -1.87 5.82 -14.91
C TYR A 139 -1.32 6.80 -15.94
N GLN A 140 -1.96 6.86 -17.10
CA GLN A 140 -1.69 7.88 -18.11
C GLN A 140 -2.78 8.94 -18.05
N GLN A 141 -2.71 9.95 -18.92
CA GLN A 141 -3.78 10.93 -19.09
C GLN A 141 -5.17 10.26 -19.19
N HIS A 142 -6.16 10.85 -18.51
CA HIS A 142 -7.51 10.35 -18.24
C HIS A 142 -7.58 9.11 -17.34
N GLY A 143 -6.44 8.53 -16.96
CA GLY A 143 -6.37 7.42 -16.04
C GLY A 143 -6.92 7.76 -14.67
N PHE A 144 -7.56 6.79 -14.02
CA PHE A 144 -8.12 6.93 -12.68
C PHE A 144 -8.31 5.56 -12.04
N ASN A 145 -8.51 5.54 -10.73
CA ASN A 145 -8.93 4.36 -9.99
C ASN A 145 -10.19 4.65 -9.20
N THR A 146 -11.23 3.85 -9.42
CA THR A 146 -12.49 3.96 -8.69
C THR A 146 -12.30 3.77 -7.19
N LEU A 147 -13.22 4.27 -6.37
CA LEU A 147 -13.17 4.04 -4.92
C LEU A 147 -13.45 2.57 -4.59
N HIS A 148 -12.45 1.88 -4.05
CA HIS A 148 -12.48 0.46 -3.74
C HIS A 148 -11.86 0.14 -2.37
N GLN A 149 -11.89 -1.14 -2.01
CA GLN A 149 -11.26 -1.73 -0.83
C GLN A 149 -10.44 -2.93 -1.30
N ASP A 150 -9.27 -3.14 -0.73
CA ASP A 150 -8.41 -4.25 -1.09
C ASP A 150 -8.63 -5.42 -0.13
N LEU A 151 -9.51 -6.33 -0.55
CA LEU A 151 -9.92 -7.50 0.20
C LEU A 151 -9.80 -8.71 -0.73
N TYR A 152 -8.74 -9.48 -0.58
CA TYR A 152 -8.50 -10.66 -1.41
C TYR A 152 -7.90 -11.79 -0.57
N GLY A 153 -8.37 -13.02 -0.81
CA GLY A 153 -7.86 -14.21 -0.13
C GLY A 153 -8.55 -14.51 1.22
N GLY A 154 -8.33 -15.72 1.74
CA GLY A 154 -8.73 -16.11 3.10
C GLY A 154 -7.80 -15.52 4.17
N VAL A 155 -6.51 -15.34 3.86
CA VAL A 155 -5.56 -14.59 4.70
C VAL A 155 -5.38 -13.18 4.12
N TYR A 156 -5.82 -12.16 4.85
CA TYR A 156 -5.61 -10.75 4.48
C TYR A 156 -5.04 -9.93 5.65
N PHE A 157 -4.14 -9.00 5.35
CA PHE A 157 -3.60 -8.03 6.30
C PHE A 157 -4.27 -6.66 6.09
N PRO A 158 -4.77 -5.98 7.14
CA PRO A 158 -5.70 -4.83 7.00
C PRO A 158 -5.02 -3.50 6.68
N ILE A 159 -3.71 -3.49 6.48
CA ILE A 159 -2.91 -2.29 6.22
C ILE A 159 -2.03 -2.56 5.00
N GLN A 160 -1.88 -1.56 4.14
CA GLN A 160 -0.98 -1.62 2.99
C GLN A 160 -0.17 -0.34 2.86
N VAL A 161 0.81 -0.37 1.96
CA VAL A 161 1.73 0.74 1.72
C VAL A 161 1.78 1.06 0.24
N VAL A 162 1.82 2.34 -0.10
CA VAL A 162 2.08 2.83 -1.46
C VAL A 162 3.26 3.81 -1.43
N ILE A 163 4.24 3.59 -2.31
CA ILE A 163 5.37 4.50 -2.54
C ILE A 163 5.12 5.26 -3.84
N PHE A 164 5.25 6.57 -3.80
CA PHE A 164 5.01 7.47 -4.93
C PHE A 164 6.28 7.60 -5.77
N LEU A 165 6.22 7.23 -7.05
CA LEU A 165 7.38 7.18 -7.92
C LEU A 165 7.43 8.34 -8.94
N SER A 166 6.31 9.04 -9.10
CA SER A 166 6.18 10.22 -9.96
C SER A 166 5.90 11.48 -9.14
N GLN A 167 6.34 12.63 -9.64
CA GLN A 167 6.16 13.93 -9.02
C GLN A 167 4.99 14.70 -9.64
N GLU A 168 4.04 15.16 -8.82
CA GLU A 168 2.95 16.04 -9.27
C GLU A 168 3.51 17.39 -9.75
N ASN A 169 2.91 17.94 -10.80
CA ASN A 169 3.29 19.18 -11.52
C ASN A 169 4.64 19.11 -12.25
N VAL A 170 5.27 17.93 -12.31
CA VAL A 170 6.47 17.66 -13.11
C VAL A 170 6.19 16.51 -14.08
N ASP A 171 5.84 15.34 -13.54
CA ASP A 171 5.55 14.13 -14.33
C ASP A 171 4.09 14.03 -14.75
N PHE A 172 3.18 14.57 -13.93
CA PHE A 172 1.72 14.52 -14.15
C PHE A 172 0.97 15.67 -13.44
N THR A 173 -0.30 15.88 -13.79
CA THR A 173 -1.24 16.75 -13.05
C THR A 173 -2.56 16.02 -12.77
N GLY A 174 -3.31 16.45 -11.74
CA GLY A 174 -4.45 15.68 -11.21
C GLY A 174 -3.96 14.46 -10.40
N GLY A 175 -4.65 13.33 -10.44
CA GLY A 175 -4.12 12.07 -9.92
C GLY A 175 -3.90 11.99 -8.42
N GLU A 176 -4.63 12.79 -7.65
CA GLU A 176 -4.59 12.74 -6.20
C GLU A 176 -5.01 11.36 -5.68
N PHE A 177 -4.40 10.95 -4.57
CA PHE A 177 -4.84 9.77 -3.84
C PHE A 177 -6.05 10.16 -2.98
N VAL A 178 -7.17 9.50 -3.19
CA VAL A 178 -8.45 9.87 -2.57
C VAL A 178 -8.88 8.77 -1.60
N PHE A 179 -9.27 9.15 -0.38
CA PHE A 179 -10.07 8.32 0.50
C PHE A 179 -11.52 8.79 0.57
N ASN A 180 -12.40 7.83 0.75
CA ASN A 180 -13.77 8.05 1.17
C ASN A 180 -14.01 7.36 2.52
N GLU A 181 -14.24 8.16 3.54
CA GLU A 181 -14.56 7.69 4.89
C GLU A 181 -16.09 7.70 5.07
N GLN A 182 -16.65 6.55 5.46
CA GLN A 182 -18.10 6.34 5.59
C GLN A 182 -18.43 6.02 7.04
N THR A 183 -19.09 6.98 7.70
CA THR A 183 -19.61 6.82 9.06
C THR A 183 -21.09 6.40 9.00
N PRO A 184 -21.54 5.43 9.82
CA PRO A 184 -22.93 5.03 9.84
C PRO A 184 -23.88 6.22 10.04
N ARG A 185 -24.89 6.34 9.17
CA ARG A 185 -25.93 7.39 9.19
C ARG A 185 -25.41 8.82 8.96
N ALA A 186 -24.23 8.98 8.39
CA ALA A 186 -23.68 10.27 7.97
C ALA A 186 -23.33 10.28 6.47
N GLN A 187 -23.18 11.48 5.90
CA GLN A 187 -22.62 11.64 4.57
C GLN A 187 -21.13 11.29 4.58
N SER A 188 -20.63 10.77 3.46
CA SER A 188 -19.23 10.35 3.37
C SER A 188 -18.28 11.56 3.35
N LYS A 189 -17.15 11.42 4.02
CA LYS A 189 -16.07 12.42 4.02
C LYS A 189 -15.04 12.05 2.95
N ALA A 190 -14.82 12.97 2.01
CA ALA A 190 -13.72 12.86 1.05
C ALA A 190 -12.41 13.38 1.68
N ILE A 191 -11.31 12.68 1.42
CA ILE A 191 -9.96 13.07 1.84
C ILE A 191 -9.09 12.98 0.60
N VAL A 192 -8.37 14.05 0.28
CA VAL A 192 -7.56 14.16 -0.94
C VAL A 192 -6.12 14.40 -0.53
N LEU A 193 -5.22 13.53 -1.00
CA LEU A 193 -3.81 13.55 -0.67
C LEU A 193 -2.97 13.74 -1.94
N LYS A 194 -1.92 14.54 -1.81
CA LYS A 194 -0.92 14.83 -2.86
C LYS A 194 0.50 14.52 -2.36
N PRO A 195 0.86 13.25 -2.11
CA PRO A 195 2.23 12.91 -1.71
C PRO A 195 3.21 13.17 -2.86
N ASN A 196 4.42 13.59 -2.52
CA ASN A 196 5.49 13.84 -3.48
C ASN A 196 6.15 12.53 -3.90
N LYS A 197 6.95 12.59 -4.97
CA LYS A 197 7.84 11.49 -5.33
C LYS A 197 8.74 11.15 -4.15
N GLY A 198 8.91 9.86 -3.89
CA GLY A 198 9.67 9.34 -2.74
C GLY A 198 8.87 9.24 -1.43
N ASP A 199 7.68 9.83 -1.35
CA ASP A 199 6.82 9.70 -0.16
C ASP A 199 6.20 8.29 -0.08
N VAL A 200 5.89 7.88 1.15
CA VAL A 200 5.22 6.62 1.46
C VAL A 200 3.89 6.91 2.14
N LEU A 201 2.80 6.36 1.61
CA LEU A 201 1.49 6.35 2.25
C LEU A 201 1.22 4.97 2.84
N ILE A 202 1.07 4.90 4.16
CA ILE A 202 0.57 3.72 4.90
C ILE A 202 -0.93 3.92 5.10
N PHE A 203 -1.77 2.92 4.84
CA PHE A 203 -3.22 3.09 5.00
C PHE A 203 -3.99 1.79 5.19
N THR A 204 -5.19 1.91 5.77
CA THR A 204 -6.12 0.77 5.91
C THR A 204 -6.71 0.33 4.58
N THR A 205 -6.86 -0.97 4.39
CA THR A 205 -7.47 -1.54 3.19
C THR A 205 -9.01 -1.47 3.20
N GLN A 206 -9.65 -1.34 4.37
CA GLN A 206 -11.10 -1.49 4.50
C GLN A 206 -11.75 -0.60 5.57
N PHE A 207 -11.18 -0.52 6.76
CA PHE A 207 -11.79 0.22 7.87
C PHE A 207 -10.76 0.62 8.91
N ARG A 208 -11.13 1.58 9.76
CA ARG A 208 -10.43 1.82 11.02
C ARG A 208 -11.39 1.74 12.21
N PRO A 209 -10.93 1.34 13.40
CA PRO A 209 -11.70 1.46 14.62
C PRO A 209 -11.87 2.93 15.03
N VAL A 210 -13.07 3.32 15.44
CA VAL A 210 -13.37 4.61 16.04
C VAL A 210 -14.08 4.40 17.37
N LYS A 211 -13.68 5.16 18.40
CA LYS A 211 -14.28 5.10 19.73
C LYS A 211 -15.63 5.84 19.71
N GLY A 212 -16.71 5.11 19.94
CA GLY A 212 -18.05 5.64 20.21
C GLY A 212 -18.41 5.57 21.69
N THR A 213 -19.68 5.88 22.01
CA THR A 213 -20.18 5.86 23.39
C THR A 213 -20.27 4.47 24.01
N HIS A 214 -20.45 3.42 23.19
CA HIS A 214 -20.62 2.02 23.62
C HIS A 214 -19.40 1.14 23.30
N GLY A 215 -18.24 1.74 23.02
CA GLY A 215 -17.02 1.03 22.61
C GLY A 215 -16.59 1.39 21.19
N TYR A 216 -15.72 0.57 20.59
CA TYR A 216 -15.20 0.81 19.26
C TYR A 216 -16.13 0.26 18.18
N TYR A 217 -16.30 1.00 17.09
CA TYR A 217 -17.01 0.57 15.89
C TYR A 217 -16.16 0.80 14.64
N ARG A 218 -16.52 0.15 13.53
CA ARG A 218 -15.83 0.32 12.24
C ARG A 218 -16.32 1.59 11.53
N VAL A 219 -15.38 2.40 11.08
CA VAL A 219 -15.61 3.38 10.03
C VAL A 219 -15.03 2.81 8.74
N ASN A 220 -15.87 2.65 7.73
CA ASN A 220 -15.46 2.07 6.45
C ASN A 220 -14.65 3.10 5.67
N MET A 221 -13.57 2.66 5.05
CA MET A 221 -12.70 3.46 4.22
C MET A 221 -12.60 2.81 2.85
N LYS A 222 -12.78 3.60 1.81
CA LYS A 222 -12.42 3.25 0.43
C LYS A 222 -11.30 4.16 -0.02
N HIS A 223 -10.52 3.71 -0.99
CA HIS A 223 -9.47 4.51 -1.59
C HIS A 223 -9.51 4.41 -3.13
N GLY A 224 -8.90 5.37 -3.79
CA GLY A 224 -8.85 5.46 -5.24
C GLY A 224 -7.91 6.57 -5.70
N VAL A 225 -7.91 6.84 -6.99
CA VAL A 225 -7.07 7.87 -7.61
C VAL A 225 -7.98 8.70 -8.51
N SER A 226 -7.98 10.02 -8.33
CA SER A 226 -8.71 10.94 -9.22
C SER A 226 -8.12 10.92 -10.63
N GLU A 227 -8.80 11.58 -11.56
CA GLU A 227 -8.37 11.60 -12.96
C GLU A 227 -6.98 12.28 -13.12
N ILE A 228 -6.11 11.64 -13.91
CA ILE A 228 -4.88 12.25 -14.40
C ILE A 228 -5.23 13.20 -15.54
N HIS A 229 -4.96 14.49 -15.37
CA HIS A 229 -5.26 15.48 -16.41
C HIS A 229 -4.17 15.54 -17.50
N SER A 230 -2.92 15.28 -17.14
CA SER A 230 -1.79 15.20 -18.07
C SER A 230 -0.66 14.33 -17.51
N GLY A 231 0.19 13.80 -18.39
CA GLY A 231 1.41 13.07 -18.03
C GLY A 231 1.18 11.63 -17.58
N GLU A 232 2.14 11.08 -16.83
CA GLU A 232 2.12 9.70 -16.34
C GLU A 232 2.46 9.60 -14.84
N ARG A 233 1.64 8.85 -14.12
CA ARG A 233 1.77 8.64 -12.68
C ARG A 233 2.09 7.19 -12.37
N TYR A 234 3.18 6.96 -11.66
CA TYR A 234 3.62 5.65 -11.21
C TYR A 234 3.63 5.56 -9.67
N THR A 235 3.20 4.41 -9.15
CA THR A 235 3.24 4.07 -7.72
C THR A 235 3.61 2.61 -7.52
N LEU A 236 4.35 2.30 -6.46
CA LEU A 236 4.63 0.93 -6.01
C LEU A 236 3.71 0.59 -4.84
N GLY A 237 2.81 -0.37 -5.01
CA GLY A 237 1.97 -0.92 -3.96
C GLY A 237 2.63 -2.11 -3.27
N ILE A 238 2.72 -2.07 -1.94
CA ILE A 238 3.25 -3.12 -1.09
C ILE A 238 2.11 -3.67 -0.23
N ILE A 239 1.69 -4.88 -0.59
CA ILE A 239 0.73 -5.69 0.16
C ILE A 239 1.50 -6.81 0.87
N PHE A 240 1.10 -7.12 2.10
CA PHE A 240 1.89 -7.99 2.98
C PHE A 240 1.50 -9.47 2.93
N HIS A 241 0.27 -9.80 2.59
CA HIS A 241 -0.18 -11.20 2.38
C HIS A 241 -0.10 -11.57 0.90
N ASP A 242 0.11 -12.84 0.60
CA ASP A 242 0.10 -13.35 -0.78
C ASP A 242 -1.33 -13.61 -1.27
N ALA A 243 -1.49 -13.88 -2.56
CA ALA A 243 -2.77 -14.17 -3.19
C ALA A 243 -2.78 -15.53 -3.89
N VAL A 244 -3.98 -16.01 -4.22
CA VAL A 244 -4.16 -17.23 -5.01
C VAL A 244 -3.77 -17.00 -6.49
N SER A 245 -4.00 -15.79 -7.02
CA SER A 245 -3.77 -15.46 -8.45
C SER A 245 -3.34 -14.02 -8.74
#